data_AF-A0A941GA24-F1
#
_entry.id   AF-A0A941GA24-F1
#
_cell.length_a   1.000
_cell.length_b   1.000
_cell.length_c   1.000
_cell.angle_alpha   90.00
_cell.angle_beta   90.00
_cell.angle_gamma   90.00
#
_symmetry.space_group_name_H-M   'P 1'
#
loop_
_entity.id
_entity.type
_entity.pdbx_description
1 polymer ?
#
loop_
_entity_poly.entity_id
_entity_poly.type
_entity_poly.pdbx_seq_one_letter_code
_entity_poly.pdbx_strand_id
1 'polypeptide(L)'
;PDLNTLAEQAGMSRFHFHRVFKAATGVTPKAYATALRASRARQQLRESASVTDAMYDAGFNSSGRFYEAAPAMLGMTPTAYRQHGAGVDIRFAVAQCSLGALLVAASAIGICEIALHEDPEHLVRGLQ
;
A
#
# COMPACT_ATOMS: atom_id res chain seq x y z
N PRO A 1 9.33 12.71 11.67
CA PRO A 1 10.36 12.66 12.74
C PRO A 1 11.33 11.51 12.49
N ASP A 2 12.60 11.70 12.84
CA ASP A 2 13.58 10.61 12.81
C ASP A 2 13.53 9.79 14.12
N LEU A 3 14.32 8.71 14.18
CA LEU A 3 14.34 7.80 15.32
C LEU A 3 14.84 8.45 16.61
N ASN A 4 15.77 9.41 16.51
CA ASN A 4 16.33 10.08 17.69
C ASN A 4 15.28 10.97 18.33
N THR A 5 14.59 11.77 17.51
CA THR A 5 13.49 12.62 17.98
C THR A 5 12.42 11.79 18.72
N LEU A 6 12.04 10.64 18.16
CA LEU A 6 11.04 9.77 18.78
C LEU A 6 11.52 9.15 20.10
N ALA A 7 12.81 8.78 20.17
CA ALA A 7 13.40 8.21 21.37
C ALA A 7 13.49 9.27 22.49
N GLU A 8 13.91 10.49 22.16
CA GLU A 8 13.95 11.63 23.08
C GLU A 8 12.57 11.96 23.64
N GLN A 9 11.54 12.03 22.78
CA GLN A 9 10.16 12.26 23.20
C GLN A 9 9.63 11.15 24.12
N ALA A 10 10.11 9.92 23.95
CA ALA A 10 9.77 8.79 24.81
C ALA A 10 10.62 8.71 26.08
N GLY A 11 11.58 9.61 26.29
CA GLY A 11 12.51 9.56 27.43
C GLY A 11 13.46 8.35 27.39
N MET A 12 13.77 7.83 26.20
CA MET A 12 14.53 6.61 26.01
C MET A 12 15.79 6.84 25.17
N SER A 13 16.81 6.01 25.38
CA SER A 13 17.90 5.94 24.42
C SER A 13 17.40 5.35 23.09
N ARG A 14 18.01 5.76 21.98
CA ARG A 14 17.68 5.31 20.63
C ARG A 14 17.57 3.78 20.49
N PHE A 15 18.52 3.04 21.06
CA PHE A 15 18.55 1.58 21.01
C PHE A 15 17.46 0.96 21.86
N HIS A 16 17.20 1.51 23.04
CA HIS A 16 16.14 1.03 23.93
C HIS A 16 14.76 1.26 23.30
N PHE A 17 14.50 2.46 22.79
CA PHE A 17 13.27 2.78 22.07
C PHE A 17 13.04 1.83 20.89
N HIS A 18 14.05 1.61 20.05
CA HIS A 18 13.92 0.71 18.92
C HIS A 18 13.49 -0.71 19.34
N ARG A 19 14.11 -1.25 20.40
CA ARG A 19 13.80 -2.59 20.91
C ARG A 19 12.39 -2.65 21.51
N VAL A 20 12.03 -1.68 22.33
CA VAL A 20 10.70 -1.59 22.96
C VAL A 20 9.61 -1.44 21.90
N PHE A 21 9.80 -0.55 20.93
CA PHE A 21 8.84 -0.34 19.84
C PHE A 21 8.62 -1.62 19.02
N LYS A 22 9.71 -2.32 18.65
CA LYS A 22 9.60 -3.57 17.91
C LYS A 22 8.92 -4.66 18.71
N ALA A 23 9.21 -4.76 20.01
CA ALA A 23 8.56 -5.73 20.89
C ALA A 23 7.05 -5.45 21.03
N ALA A 24 6.65 -4.18 21.11
CA ALA A 24 5.25 -3.80 21.26
C ALA A 24 4.42 -3.89 19.96
N THR A 25 5.02 -3.55 18.81
CA THR A 25 4.29 -3.43 17.52
C THR A 25 4.56 -4.58 16.54
N GLY A 26 5.55 -5.42 16.81
CA GLY A 26 6.03 -6.47 15.90
C GLY A 26 6.90 -5.97 14.75
N VAL A 27 6.99 -4.66 14.51
CA VAL A 27 7.71 -4.05 13.39
C VAL A 27 8.72 -3.01 13.85
N THR A 28 9.75 -2.73 13.05
CA THR A 28 10.72 -1.67 13.39
C THR A 28 10.07 -0.29 13.25
N PRO A 29 10.54 0.74 14.00
CA PRO A 29 10.07 2.11 13.84
C PRO A 29 10.17 2.61 12.39
N LYS A 30 11.23 2.21 11.66
CA LYS A 30 11.42 2.57 10.25
C LYS A 30 10.35 1.92 9.36
N ALA A 31 10.07 0.63 9.54
CA ALA A 31 9.04 -0.07 8.77
C ALA A 31 7.66 0.55 9.02
N TYR A 32 7.34 0.86 10.28
CA TYR A 32 6.10 1.53 10.65
C TYR A 32 5.97 2.92 10.01
N ALA A 33 7.03 3.73 10.08
CA ALA A 33 7.04 5.05 9.45
C ALA A 33 6.88 4.97 7.91
N THR A 34 7.51 3.98 7.27
CA THR A 34 7.33 3.73 5.83
C THR A 34 5.89 3.34 5.51
N ALA A 35 5.27 2.45 6.30
CA ALA A 35 3.87 2.05 6.10
C ALA A 35 2.89 3.23 6.28
N LEU A 36 3.12 4.07 7.29
CA LEU A 36 2.33 5.30 7.48
C LEU A 36 2.48 6.26 6.30
N ARG A 37 3.72 6.47 5.83
CA ARG A 37 3.99 7.30 4.65
C ARG A 37 3.26 6.75 3.42
N ALA A 38 3.29 5.43 3.24
CA ALA A 38 2.59 4.75 2.16
C ALA A 38 1.07 4.89 2.24
N SER A 39 0.50 4.82 3.44
CA SER A 39 -0.92 5.09 3.66
C SER A 39 -1.29 6.52 3.28
N ARG A 40 -0.50 7.51 3.70
CA ARG A 40 -0.72 8.92 3.36
C ARG A 40 -0.61 9.16 1.86
N ALA A 41 0.40 8.60 1.20
CA ALA A 41 0.55 8.73 -0.25
C ALA A 41 -0.67 8.20 -1.00
N ARG A 42 -1.22 7.05 -0.62
CA ARG A 42 -2.46 6.50 -1.21
C ARG A 42 -3.65 7.43 -1.03
N GLN A 43 -3.80 8.03 0.15
CA GLN A 43 -4.85 9.02 0.41
C GLN A 43 -4.65 10.29 -0.42
N GLN A 44 -3.47 10.89 -0.34
CA GLN A 44 -3.17 12.17 -0.98
C GLN A 44 -3.21 12.07 -2.51
N LEU A 45 -2.83 10.94 -3.10
CA LEU A 45 -2.96 10.76 -4.55
C LEU A 45 -4.42 10.93 -5.03
N ARG A 46 -5.41 10.59 -4.20
CA ARG A 46 -6.84 10.75 -4.52
C ARG A 46 -7.34 12.17 -4.29
N GLU A 47 -6.80 12.87 -3.30
CA GLU A 47 -7.32 14.17 -2.83
C GLU A 47 -6.58 15.38 -3.45
N SER A 48 -5.28 15.27 -3.68
CA SER A 48 -4.45 16.40 -4.13
C SER A 48 -4.65 16.73 -5.61
N ALA A 49 -4.40 18.00 -5.96
CA ALA A 49 -4.49 18.51 -7.32
C ALA A 49 -3.50 17.84 -8.28
N SER A 50 -2.26 17.58 -7.81
CA SER A 50 -1.21 16.95 -8.60
C SER A 50 -0.50 15.81 -7.85
N VAL A 51 0.21 14.95 -8.60
CA VAL A 51 1.07 13.89 -8.02
C VAL A 51 2.20 14.49 -7.18
N THR A 52 2.70 15.66 -7.58
CA THR A 52 3.77 16.37 -6.88
C THR A 52 3.31 16.85 -5.51
N ASP A 53 2.12 17.43 -5.42
CA ASP A 53 1.54 17.88 -4.14
C ASP A 53 1.30 16.66 -3.24
N ALA A 54 0.68 15.61 -3.78
CA ALA A 54 0.42 14.38 -3.05
C ALA A 54 1.69 13.75 -2.46
N MET A 55 2.80 13.79 -3.20
CA MET A 55 4.10 13.32 -2.75
C MET A 55 4.60 14.12 -1.53
N TYR A 56 4.55 15.45 -1.61
CA TYR A 56 5.02 16.32 -0.52
C TYR A 56 4.12 16.19 0.71
N ASP A 57 2.80 16.18 0.53
CA ASP A 57 1.82 16.03 1.62
C ASP A 57 1.94 14.66 2.31
N ALA A 58 2.33 13.63 1.56
CA ALA A 58 2.65 12.32 2.13
C ALA A 58 3.96 12.32 2.95
N GLY A 59 4.82 13.34 2.83
CA GLY A 59 6.07 13.46 3.56
C GLY A 59 7.27 12.83 2.84
N PHE A 60 7.27 12.85 1.49
CA PHE A 60 8.44 12.61 0.67
C PHE A 60 9.12 13.94 0.32
N ASN A 61 10.46 13.96 0.37
CA ASN A 61 11.26 15.16 0.08
C ASN A 61 11.98 15.08 -1.28
N SER A 62 11.65 14.08 -2.10
CA SER A 62 12.30 13.83 -3.40
C SER A 62 11.39 13.01 -4.29
N SER A 63 11.23 13.47 -5.53
CA SER A 63 10.53 12.74 -6.60
C SER A 63 11.18 11.39 -6.87
N GLY A 64 12.50 11.32 -6.97
CA GLY A 64 13.23 10.06 -7.19
C GLY A 64 12.85 9.01 -6.13
N ARG A 65 12.94 9.36 -4.84
CA ARG A 65 12.60 8.41 -3.76
C ARG A 65 11.13 8.03 -3.74
N PHE A 66 10.24 8.92 -4.17
CA PHE A 66 8.82 8.63 -4.28
C PHE A 66 8.55 7.61 -5.40
N TYR A 67 9.07 7.86 -6.60
CA TYR A 67 8.89 6.95 -7.74
C TYR A 67 9.62 5.61 -7.55
N GLU A 68 10.76 5.58 -6.85
CA GLU A 68 11.43 4.34 -6.43
C GLU A 68 10.55 3.51 -5.47
N ALA A 69 9.85 4.16 -4.54
CA ALA A 69 8.99 3.49 -3.57
C ALA A 69 7.60 3.13 -4.13
N ALA A 70 7.14 3.82 -5.17
CA ALA A 70 5.78 3.72 -5.69
C ALA A 70 5.36 2.30 -6.11
N PRO A 71 6.16 1.50 -6.83
CA PRO A 71 5.77 0.14 -7.20
C PRO A 71 5.49 -0.75 -5.99
N ALA A 72 6.36 -0.73 -4.98
CA ALA A 72 6.19 -1.52 -3.76
C ALA A 72 5.01 -1.04 -2.90
N MET A 73 4.69 0.25 -2.98
CA MET A 73 3.64 0.90 -2.21
C MET A 73 2.25 0.78 -2.84
N LEU A 74 2.18 0.87 -4.17
CA LEU A 74 0.93 1.04 -4.93
C LEU A 74 0.61 -0.14 -5.84
N GLY A 75 1.60 -0.99 -6.16
CA GLY A 75 1.45 -2.04 -7.17
C GLY A 75 1.29 -1.51 -8.60
N MET A 76 1.50 -0.21 -8.82
CA MET A 76 1.36 0.49 -10.10
C MET A 76 2.04 1.88 -10.02
N THR A 77 1.99 2.65 -11.12
CA THR A 77 2.49 4.04 -11.13
C THR A 77 1.55 4.96 -10.36
N PRO A 78 2.03 6.09 -9.79
CA PRO A 78 1.17 7.07 -9.12
C PRO A 78 0.03 7.59 -10.00
N THR A 79 0.29 7.85 -11.28
CA THR A 79 -0.72 8.28 -12.25
C THR A 79 -1.80 7.23 -12.47
N ALA A 80 -1.42 5.96 -12.68
CA ALA A 80 -2.38 4.87 -12.82
C ALA A 80 -3.21 4.70 -11.56
N TYR A 81 -2.59 4.85 -10.38
CA TYR A 81 -3.29 4.79 -9.09
C TYR A 81 -4.36 5.89 -8.97
N ARG A 82 -4.07 7.12 -9.39
CA ARG A 82 -5.06 8.22 -9.41
C ARG A 82 -6.23 7.96 -10.35
N GLN A 83 -5.95 7.28 -11.46
CA GLN A 83 -6.97 6.88 -12.44
C GLN A 83 -7.68 5.58 -12.05
N HIS A 84 -7.50 5.10 -10.81
CA HIS A 84 -8.08 3.84 -10.33
C HIS A 84 -7.70 2.62 -11.19
N GLY A 85 -6.55 2.66 -11.86
CA GLY A 85 -6.13 1.61 -12.78
C GLY A 85 -6.93 1.56 -14.08
N ALA A 86 -7.57 2.67 -14.48
CA ALA A 86 -8.31 2.73 -15.75
C ALA A 86 -7.43 2.27 -16.93
N GLY A 87 -7.97 1.34 -17.73
CA GLY A 87 -7.28 0.76 -18.87
C GLY A 87 -6.22 -0.30 -18.52
N VAL A 88 -6.13 -0.74 -17.25
CA VAL A 88 -5.31 -1.89 -16.89
C VAL A 88 -6.02 -3.18 -17.28
N ASP A 89 -5.37 -3.98 -18.12
CA ASP A 89 -5.86 -5.31 -18.47
C ASP A 89 -5.74 -6.25 -17.26
N ILE A 90 -6.89 -6.79 -16.83
CA ILE A 90 -6.98 -7.76 -15.76
C ILE A 90 -7.42 -9.10 -16.36
N ARG A 91 -6.60 -10.13 -16.15
CA ARG A 91 -6.93 -11.52 -16.46
C ARG A 91 -7.38 -12.20 -15.19
N PHE A 92 -8.47 -12.95 -15.24
CA PHE A 92 -8.97 -13.66 -14.06
C PHE A 92 -9.33 -15.11 -14.40
N ALA A 93 -9.40 -15.94 -13.36
CA ALA A 93 -9.96 -17.28 -13.42
C ALA A 93 -10.87 -17.49 -12.21
N VAL A 94 -11.94 -18.28 -12.42
CA VAL A 94 -12.84 -18.73 -11.36
C VAL A 94 -12.75 -20.24 -11.25
N ALA A 95 -12.59 -20.75 -10.04
CA ALA A 95 -12.54 -22.18 -9.74
C ALA A 95 -13.37 -22.51 -8.50
N GLN A 96 -13.80 -23.76 -8.37
CA GLN A 96 -14.46 -24.25 -7.16
C GLN A 96 -13.43 -24.75 -6.15
N CYS A 97 -13.63 -24.43 -4.87
CA CYS A 97 -12.83 -24.92 -3.76
C CYS A 97 -13.72 -25.28 -2.56
N SER A 98 -13.13 -25.76 -1.46
CA SER A 98 -13.88 -26.15 -0.25
C SER A 98 -14.62 -25.00 0.44
N LEU A 99 -14.35 -23.75 0.06
CA LEU A 99 -14.96 -22.53 0.59
C LEU A 99 -15.99 -21.90 -0.38
N GLY A 100 -16.32 -22.57 -1.49
CA GLY A 100 -17.18 -22.05 -2.55
C GLY A 100 -16.41 -21.70 -3.83
N ALA A 101 -16.86 -20.68 -4.56
CA ALA A 101 -16.17 -20.15 -5.72
C ALA A 101 -14.99 -19.27 -5.28
N LEU A 102 -13.83 -19.51 -5.89
CA LEU A 102 -12.60 -18.74 -5.77
C LEU A 102 -12.38 -17.97 -7.08
N LEU A 103 -12.22 -16.66 -6.99
CA LEU A 103 -11.73 -15.81 -8.07
C LEU A 103 -10.29 -15.39 -7.76
N VAL A 104 -9.43 -15.52 -8.77
CA VAL A 104 -8.08 -14.96 -8.76
C VAL A 104 -7.92 -14.06 -9.98
N ALA A 105 -7.62 -12.78 -9.76
CA ALA A 105 -7.38 -11.81 -10.80
C ALA A 105 -5.93 -11.31 -10.77
N ALA A 106 -5.35 -11.11 -11.94
CA ALA A 106 -3.97 -10.67 -12.11
C ALA A 106 -3.84 -9.62 -13.22
N SER A 107 -3.01 -8.62 -12.94
CA SER A 107 -2.52 -7.65 -13.92
C SER A 107 -1.18 -8.11 -14.50
N ALA A 108 -0.54 -7.27 -15.33
CA ALA A 108 0.82 -7.51 -15.81
C ALA A 108 1.87 -7.57 -14.69
N ILE A 109 1.58 -7.02 -13.51
CA ILE A 109 2.54 -6.90 -12.39
C ILE A 109 2.35 -8.05 -11.37
N GLY A 110 1.19 -8.72 -11.37
CA GLY A 110 0.92 -9.86 -10.49
C GLY A 110 -0.55 -9.97 -10.09
N ILE A 111 -0.82 -10.79 -9.07
CA ILE A 111 -2.17 -10.96 -8.50
C ILE A 111 -2.60 -9.64 -7.86
N CYS A 112 -3.75 -9.12 -8.32
CA CYS A 112 -4.34 -7.90 -7.79
C CYS A 112 -5.59 -8.17 -6.93
N GLU A 113 -6.21 -9.35 -7.07
CA GLU A 113 -7.37 -9.72 -6.28
C GLU A 113 -7.48 -11.23 -6.07
N ILE A 114 -7.89 -11.60 -4.85
CA ILE A 114 -8.35 -12.94 -4.52
C ILE A 114 -9.65 -12.76 -3.76
N ALA A 115 -10.73 -13.34 -4.28
CA ALA A 115 -12.07 -13.23 -3.70
C ALA A 115 -12.73 -14.60 -3.58
N LEU A 116 -13.53 -14.79 -2.54
CA LEU A 116 -14.31 -16.00 -2.28
C LEU A 116 -15.78 -15.63 -2.15
N HIS A 117 -16.64 -16.43 -2.77
CA HIS A 117 -18.09 -16.26 -2.67
C HIS A 117 -18.78 -17.59 -2.98
N GLU A 118 -20.02 -17.78 -2.53
CA GLU A 118 -20.77 -19.01 -2.86
C GLU A 118 -21.19 -19.03 -4.33
N ASP A 119 -21.62 -17.88 -4.85
CA ASP A 119 -22.01 -17.68 -6.25
C ASP A 119 -20.83 -17.13 -7.10
N PRO A 120 -20.36 -17.88 -8.12
CA PRO A 120 -19.29 -17.42 -9.02
C PRO A 120 -19.69 -16.21 -9.89
N GLU A 121 -20.97 -15.99 -10.20
CA GLU A 121 -21.38 -14.83 -10.99
C GLU A 121 -21.19 -13.52 -10.22
N HIS A 122 -21.43 -13.54 -8.91
CA HIS A 122 -21.19 -12.39 -8.04
C HIS A 122 -19.73 -11.93 -8.12
N LEU A 123 -18.78 -12.88 -8.15
CA LEU A 123 -17.35 -12.59 -8.26
C LEU A 123 -17.00 -11.91 -9.58
N VAL A 124 -17.55 -12.41 -10.70
CA VAL A 124 -17.26 -11.85 -12.03
C VAL A 124 -17.83 -10.45 -12.19
N ARG A 125 -19.03 -10.17 -11.64
CA ARG A 125 -19.62 -8.83 -11.69
C ARG A 125 -18.81 -7.79 -10.90
N GLY A 126 -18.06 -8.21 -9.87
CA GLY A 126 -17.19 -7.33 -9.09
C GLY A 126 -15.97 -6.80 -9.86
N LEU A 127 -15.61 -7.40 -10.99
CA LEU A 127 -14.49 -6.98 -11.84
C LEU A 127 -14.89 -5.99 -12.96
N GLN A 128 -16.18 -5.68 -13.11
CA GLN A 128 -16.73 -4.77 -14.12
C GLN A 128 -16.95 -3.36 -13.55
#